data_AF-A0A7W9VWM6-F1
#
_entry.id   AF-A0A7W9VWM6-F1
#
_cell.length_a   1.000
_cell.length_b   1.000
_cell.length_c   1.000
_cell.angle_alpha   90.00
_cell.angle_beta   90.00
_cell.angle_gamma   90.00
#
_symmetry.space_group_name_H-M   'P 1'
#
loop_
_entity.id
_entity.type
_entity.pdbx_description
1 polymer ?
#
loop_
_entity_poly.entity_id
_entity_poly.type
_entity_poly.pdbx_seq_one_letter_code
_entity_poly.pdbx_strand_id
1 'polypeptide(L)'
;MKSREGLVRLKQFQVNEKRRQLAQLDAMIAEFDRMANELEMQITAEEKKAGITDITHFAYPTFAKAARQRRDNLRDSQSDLARQRSTAETLLHEAEAELAKAEMLEMRDGKAREPEPAPPRSAMIG
;
A
#
# COMPACT_ATOMS: atom_id res chain seq x y z
N MET A 1 -6.02 -16.66 27.90
CA MET A 1 -6.65 -15.32 27.92
C MET A 1 -5.67 -14.29 27.37
N LYS A 2 -4.56 -13.96 28.07
CA LYS A 2 -3.55 -13.00 27.56
C LYS A 2 -2.90 -13.34 26.20
N SER A 3 -2.80 -14.63 25.85
CA SER A 3 -2.15 -15.07 24.61
C SER A 3 -2.96 -14.79 23.32
N ARG A 4 -4.30 -14.82 23.37
CA ARG A 4 -5.17 -14.59 22.20
C ARG A 4 -5.41 -13.11 21.94
N GLU A 5 -5.62 -12.32 23.00
CA GLU A 5 -5.68 -10.85 22.89
C GLU A 5 -4.35 -10.28 22.37
N GLY A 6 -3.22 -10.82 22.83
CA GLY A 6 -1.89 -10.49 22.29
C GLY A 6 -1.74 -10.84 20.81
N LEU A 7 -2.34 -11.95 20.36
CA LEU A 7 -2.34 -12.35 18.94
C LEU A 7 -3.15 -11.37 18.07
N VAL A 8 -4.34 -10.94 18.51
CA VAL A 8 -5.15 -9.94 17.79
C VAL A 8 -4.37 -8.63 17.65
N ARG A 9 -3.76 -8.13 18.73
CA ARG A 9 -2.93 -6.90 18.69
C ARG A 9 -1.73 -7.05 17.76
N LEU A 10 -1.08 -8.20 17.75
CA LEU A 10 0.02 -8.48 16.81
C LEU A 10 -0.46 -8.44 15.35
N LYS A 11 -1.63 -9.03 15.04
CA LYS A 11 -2.22 -8.98 13.70
C LYS A 11 -2.62 -7.56 13.29
N GLN A 12 -3.18 -6.77 14.20
CA GLN A 12 -3.47 -5.34 13.95
C GLN A 12 -2.21 -4.55 13.62
N PHE A 13 -1.11 -4.79 14.35
CA PHE A 13 0.17 -4.17 14.04
C PHE A 13 0.67 -4.55 12.63
N GLN A 14 0.59 -5.83 12.26
CA GLN A 14 0.98 -6.31 10.93
C GLN A 14 0.17 -5.65 9.80
N VAL A 15 -1.16 -5.53 9.97
CA VAL A 15 -2.03 -4.83 9.02
C VAL A 15 -1.63 -3.36 8.89
N ASN A 16 -1.42 -2.67 10.00
CA ASN A 16 -1.04 -1.25 10.00
C ASN A 16 0.33 -1.02 9.34
N GLU A 17 1.29 -1.92 9.57
CA GLU A 17 2.60 -1.88 8.91
C GLU A 17 2.47 -2.01 7.39
N LYS A 18 1.69 -3.00 6.92
CA LYS A 18 1.45 -3.20 5.48
C LYS A 18 0.71 -2.03 4.82
N ARG A 19 -0.27 -1.43 5.51
CA ARG A 19 -0.93 -0.20 5.04
C ARG A 19 0.05 0.95 4.88
N ARG A 20 0.97 1.12 5.84
CA ARG A 20 2.01 2.15 5.75
C ARG A 20 2.96 1.89 4.59
N GLN A 21 3.35 0.64 4.36
CA GLN A 21 4.18 0.25 3.22
C GLN A 21 3.48 0.58 1.89
N LEU A 22 2.20 0.25 1.76
CA LEU A 22 1.41 0.56 0.56
C LEU A 22 1.34 2.08 0.30
N ALA A 23 1.05 2.87 1.35
CA ALA A 23 1.02 4.32 1.26
C ALA A 23 2.37 4.92 0.84
N GLN A 24 3.49 4.33 1.28
CA GLN A 24 4.83 4.74 0.86
C GLN A 24 5.08 4.46 -0.62
N LEU A 25 4.66 3.28 -1.11
CA LEU A 25 4.77 2.93 -2.53
C LEU A 25 3.94 3.90 -3.39
N ASP A 26 2.71 4.22 -2.96
CA ASP A 26 1.85 5.19 -3.64
C ASP A 26 2.49 6.58 -3.74
N ALA A 27 3.07 7.05 -2.63
CA ALA A 27 3.77 8.33 -2.61
C ALA A 27 4.99 8.34 -3.55
N MET A 28 5.75 7.25 -3.61
CA MET A 28 6.89 7.13 -4.52
C MET A 28 6.48 7.11 -5.99
N ILE A 29 5.40 6.37 -6.33
CA ILE A 29 4.86 6.32 -7.70
C ILE A 29 4.42 7.72 -8.13
N ALA A 30 3.68 8.42 -7.27
CA ALA A 30 3.22 9.78 -7.54
C ALA A 30 4.39 10.76 -7.73
N GLU A 31 5.45 10.63 -6.94
CA GLU A 31 6.64 11.48 -7.08
C GLU A 31 7.35 11.24 -8.41
N PHE A 32 7.51 9.98 -8.82
CA PHE A 32 8.11 9.67 -10.12
C PHE A 32 7.25 10.17 -11.29
N ASP A 33 5.92 10.19 -11.12
CA ASP A 33 5.02 10.69 -12.15
C ASP A 33 5.18 12.19 -12.34
N ARG A 34 5.24 12.93 -11.23
CA ARG A 34 5.53 14.36 -11.23
C ARG A 34 6.86 14.67 -11.93
N MET A 35 7.93 13.96 -11.57
CA MET A 35 9.24 14.16 -12.18
C MET A 35 9.26 13.80 -13.68
N ALA A 36 8.60 12.73 -14.08
CA ALA A 36 8.52 12.33 -15.49
C ALA A 36 7.76 13.38 -16.32
N ASN A 37 6.66 13.91 -15.78
CA ASN A 37 5.88 14.97 -16.43
C ASN A 37 6.66 16.29 -16.51
N GLU A 38 7.44 16.63 -15.48
CA GLU A 38 8.33 17.79 -15.52
C GLU A 38 9.39 17.66 -16.62
N LEU A 39 10.01 16.49 -16.75
CA LEU A 39 10.96 16.22 -17.83
C LEU A 39 10.30 16.32 -19.21
N GLU A 40 9.06 15.86 -19.38
CA GLU A 40 8.32 16.01 -20.64
C GLU A 40 8.15 17.48 -21.04
N MET A 41 7.81 18.34 -20.09
CA MET A 41 7.70 19.78 -20.32
C MET A 41 9.05 20.39 -20.71
N GLN A 42 10.13 20.00 -20.03
CA GLN A 42 11.49 20.45 -20.33
C GLN A 42 11.96 20.00 -21.73
N ILE A 43 11.65 18.76 -22.12
CA ILE A 43 11.92 18.22 -23.46
C ILE A 43 11.20 19.07 -24.50
N THR A 44 9.89 19.26 -24.33
CA THR A 44 9.06 20.02 -25.28
C THR A 44 9.55 21.47 -25.42
N ALA A 45 9.93 22.11 -24.30
CA ALA A 45 10.47 23.46 -24.32
C ALA A 45 11.79 23.55 -25.09
N GLU A 46 12.69 22.59 -24.89
CA GLU A 46 14.00 22.57 -25.55
C GLU A 46 13.88 22.25 -27.06
N GLU A 47 13.03 21.28 -27.43
CA GLU A 47 12.73 20.96 -28.83
C GLU A 47 12.13 22.17 -29.57
N LYS A 48 11.19 22.88 -28.93
CA LYS A 48 10.59 24.10 -29.49
C LYS A 48 11.63 25.22 -29.65
N LYS A 49 12.52 25.37 -28.67
CA LYS A 49 13.60 26.37 -28.71
C LYS A 49 14.60 26.08 -29.83
N ALA A 50 14.94 24.81 -30.05
CA ALA A 50 15.84 24.39 -31.11
C ALA A 50 15.17 24.32 -32.49
N GLY A 51 13.83 24.22 -32.53
CA GLY A 51 13.08 23.96 -33.76
C GLY A 51 13.28 22.55 -34.32
N ILE A 52 13.75 21.61 -33.49
CA ILE A 52 14.09 20.24 -33.88
C ILE A 52 13.41 19.27 -32.91
N THR A 53 12.47 18.48 -33.43
CA THR A 53 11.74 17.44 -32.68
C THR A 53 12.15 16.02 -33.09
N ASP A 54 12.82 15.87 -34.24
CA ASP A 54 13.33 14.58 -34.68
C ASP A 54 14.54 14.18 -33.82
N ILE A 55 14.36 13.14 -33.02
CA ILE A 55 15.36 12.60 -32.08
C ILE A 55 16.58 12.04 -32.82
N THR A 56 16.41 11.62 -34.09
CA THR A 56 17.50 11.08 -34.91
C THR A 56 18.30 12.18 -35.62
N HIS A 57 17.83 13.43 -35.59
CA HIS A 57 18.50 14.55 -36.18
C HIS A 57 19.87 14.79 -35.51
N PHE A 58 20.92 15.01 -36.30
CA PHE A 58 22.29 15.16 -35.76
C PHE A 58 22.42 16.33 -34.77
N ALA A 59 21.63 17.40 -34.98
CA ALA A 59 21.57 18.58 -34.12
C ALA A 59 20.45 18.52 -33.07
N TYR A 60 19.85 17.35 -32.83
CA TYR A 60 18.86 17.20 -31.77
C TYR A 60 19.49 17.60 -30.41
N PRO A 61 18.81 18.42 -29.58
CA PRO A 61 19.41 18.97 -28.38
C PRO A 61 19.88 17.87 -27.41
N THR A 62 21.16 17.90 -27.02
CA THR A 62 21.74 16.93 -26.07
C THR A 62 20.97 16.90 -24.75
N PHE A 63 20.48 18.07 -24.30
CA PHE A 63 19.64 18.17 -23.11
C PHE A 63 18.33 17.42 -23.28
N ALA A 64 17.59 17.65 -24.37
CA ALA A 64 16.33 16.95 -24.64
C ALA A 64 16.55 15.43 -24.78
N LYS A 65 17.70 15.00 -25.31
CA LYS A 65 18.07 13.57 -25.39
C LYS A 65 18.30 12.96 -24.00
N ALA A 66 19.06 13.64 -23.15
CA ALA A 66 19.32 13.18 -21.79
C ALA A 66 18.05 13.17 -20.92
N ALA A 67 17.21 14.21 -21.06
CA ALA A 67 15.94 14.31 -20.37
C ALA A 67 14.97 13.18 -20.76
N ARG A 68 14.89 12.82 -22.06
CA ARG A 68 14.12 11.67 -22.55
C ARG A 68 14.58 10.37 -21.90
N GLN A 69 15.89 10.10 -21.91
CA GLN A 69 16.43 8.89 -21.27
C GLN A 69 16.09 8.83 -19.78
N ARG A 70 16.20 9.96 -19.07
CA ARG A 70 15.86 10.02 -17.64
C ARG A 70 14.37 9.78 -17.39
N ARG A 71 13.50 10.37 -18.21
CA ARG A 71 12.04 10.15 -18.14
C ARG A 71 11.70 8.68 -18.36
N ASP A 72 12.32 8.05 -19.35
CA ASP A 72 12.06 6.64 -19.67
C ASP A 72 12.51 5.74 -18.51
N ASN A 73 13.68 5.99 -17.92
CA ASN A 73 14.13 5.29 -16.71
C ASN A 73 13.17 5.47 -15.51
N LEU A 74 12.59 6.67 -15.35
CA LEU A 74 11.60 6.93 -14.30
C LEU A 74 10.33 6.11 -14.53
N ARG A 75 9.84 6.04 -15.78
CA ARG A 75 8.66 5.24 -16.13
C ARG A 75 8.88 3.74 -15.94
N ASP A 76 10.07 3.24 -16.26
CA ASP A 76 10.44 1.85 -15.97
C ASP A 76 10.41 1.59 -14.46
N SER A 77 11.00 2.51 -13.68
CA SER A 77 11.00 2.41 -12.21
C SER A 77 9.58 2.51 -11.63
N GLN A 78 8.68 3.30 -12.22
CA GLN A 78 7.27 3.33 -11.83
C GLN A 78 6.56 2.01 -12.10
N SER A 79 6.82 1.37 -13.24
CA SER A 79 6.26 0.05 -13.57
C SER A 79 6.68 -0.99 -12.53
N ASP A 80 7.94 -0.95 -12.11
CA ASP A 80 8.46 -1.81 -11.05
C ASP A 80 7.77 -1.55 -9.71
N LEU A 81 7.60 -0.28 -9.32
CA LEU A 81 6.88 0.10 -8.10
C LEU A 81 5.40 -0.30 -8.16
N ALA A 82 4.75 -0.21 -9.32
CA ALA A 82 3.36 -0.64 -9.50
C ALA A 82 3.21 -2.16 -9.28
N ARG A 83 4.16 -2.97 -9.76
CA ARG A 83 4.20 -4.41 -9.47
C ARG A 83 4.40 -4.70 -7.99
N GLN A 84 5.31 -3.97 -7.34
CA GLN A 84 5.52 -4.08 -5.88
C GLN A 84 4.28 -3.67 -5.08
N ARG A 85 3.59 -2.60 -5.50
CA ARG A 85 2.34 -2.13 -4.92
C ARG A 85 1.25 -3.20 -5.01
N SER A 86 1.06 -3.79 -6.19
CA SER A 86 0.08 -4.87 -6.37
C SER A 86 0.37 -6.07 -5.47
N THR A 87 1.65 -6.41 -5.30
CA THR A 87 2.06 -7.48 -4.37
C THR A 87 1.77 -7.11 -2.91
N ALA A 88 2.10 -5.88 -2.51
CA ALA A 88 1.85 -5.37 -1.16
C ALA A 88 0.35 -5.30 -0.83
N GLU A 89 -0.49 -4.96 -1.81
CA GLU A 89 -1.95 -4.94 -1.69
C GLU A 89 -2.53 -6.34 -1.44
N THR A 90 -2.06 -7.35 -2.18
CA THR A 90 -2.41 -8.76 -1.91
C THR A 90 -2.03 -9.17 -0.49
N LEU A 91 -0.79 -8.86 -0.06
CA LEU A 91 -0.31 -9.18 1.28
C LEU A 91 -1.09 -8.45 2.38
N LEU A 92 -1.58 -7.23 2.09
CA LEU A 92 -2.44 -6.48 3.01
C LEU A 92 -3.79 -7.19 3.17
N HIS A 93 -4.42 -7.59 2.06
CA HIS A 93 -5.68 -8.32 2.10
C HIS A 93 -5.57 -9.66 2.86
N GLU A 94 -4.48 -10.39 2.67
CA GLU A 94 -4.21 -11.61 3.43
C GLU A 94 -4.10 -11.32 4.94
N ALA A 95 -3.36 -10.28 5.33
CA ALA A 95 -3.22 -9.89 6.73
C ALA A 95 -4.54 -9.41 7.35
N GLU A 96 -5.38 -8.71 6.59
CA GLU A 96 -6.72 -8.29 7.02
C GLU A 96 -7.65 -9.50 7.24
N ALA A 97 -7.60 -10.49 6.35
CA ALA A 97 -8.35 -11.74 6.51
C ALA A 97 -7.89 -12.54 7.75
N GLU A 98 -6.59 -12.60 8.00
CA GLU A 98 -6.03 -13.23 9.21
C GLU A 98 -6.43 -12.50 10.49
N LEU A 99 -6.44 -11.17 10.47
CA LEU A 99 -6.92 -10.36 11.59
C LEU A 99 -8.40 -10.64 11.88
N ALA A 100 -9.25 -10.60 10.85
CA ALA A 100 -10.68 -10.88 11.00
C ALA A 100 -10.93 -12.28 11.60
N LYS A 101 -10.16 -13.28 11.16
CA LYS A 101 -10.22 -14.64 11.74
C LYS A 101 -9.81 -14.66 13.21
N ALA A 102 -8.76 -13.92 13.58
CA ALA A 102 -8.31 -13.84 14.98
C ALA A 102 -9.36 -13.17 15.88
N GLU A 103 -9.99 -12.10 15.41
CA GLU A 103 -11.06 -11.38 16.11
C GLU A 103 -12.30 -12.27 16.32
N MET A 104 -12.73 -13.02 15.30
CA MET A 104 -13.86 -13.96 15.43
C MET A 104 -13.60 -15.06 16.48
N LEU A 105 -12.37 -15.58 16.53
CA LEU A 105 -11.98 -16.60 17.50
C LEU A 105 -11.97 -16.05 18.94
N GLU A 106 -11.61 -14.78 19.12
CA GLU A 106 -11.72 -14.09 20.42
C GLU A 106 -13.18 -13.90 20.83
N MET A 107 -14.03 -13.40 19.94
CA MET A 107 -15.45 -13.16 20.22
C MET A 107 -16.21 -14.45 20.61
N ARG A 108 -15.90 -15.57 19.97
CA ARG A 108 -16.53 -16.88 20.29
C ARG A 108 -16.17 -17.36 21.69
N ASP A 109 -14.93 -17.14 22.11
CA ASP A 109 -14.43 -17.55 23.44
C ASP A 109 -15.01 -16.66 24.55
N GLY A 110 -15.25 -15.38 24.26
CA GLY A 110 -15.95 -14.46 25.16
C GLY A 110 -17.39 -14.89 25.44
N LYS A 111 -18.15 -15.27 24.40
CA LYS A 111 -19.54 -15.76 24.53
C LYS A 111 -19.64 -17.10 25.26
N ALA A 112 -18.68 -18.01 25.08
CA ALA A 112 -18.66 -19.29 25.81
C ALA A 112 -18.40 -19.14 27.32
N ARG A 113 -18.04 -17.93 27.77
CA ARG A 113 -17.64 -17.62 29.14
C ARG A 113 -18.67 -16.81 29.92
N GLU A 114 -19.77 -16.38 29.29
CA GLU A 114 -20.92 -15.85 30.02
C GLU A 114 -21.55 -17.00 30.83
N PRO A 115 -21.52 -16.95 32.18
CA PRO A 115 -22.19 -17.96 32.97
C PRO A 115 -23.70 -17.82 32.78
N GLU A 116 -24.36 -18.93 32.45
CA GLU A 116 -25.82 -19.05 32.51
C GLU A 116 -26.30 -18.50 33.87
N PRO A 117 -27.30 -17.60 33.93
CA PRO A 117 -27.83 -17.12 35.20
C PRO A 117 -28.39 -18.33 35.96
N ALA A 118 -27.79 -18.63 37.11
CA ALA A 118 -28.17 -19.74 37.96
C ALA A 118 -29.68 -19.71 38.26
N PRO A 119 -30.40 -20.85 38.19
CA PRO A 119 -31.83 -20.87 38.42
C PRO A 119 -32.14 -20.38 39.84
N PRO A 120 -33.24 -19.61 40.04
CA PRO A 120 -33.57 -19.05 41.33
C PRO A 120 -33.79 -20.18 42.33
N ARG A 121 -32.95 -20.21 43.36
CA ARG A 121 -33.12 -21.08 44.52
C ARG A 121 -34.37 -20.62 45.27
N SER A 122 -35.50 -21.25 44.98
CA SER A 122 -36.71 -21.10 45.78
C SER A 122 -36.45 -21.74 47.14
N ALA A 123 -36.33 -20.90 48.17
CA ALA A 123 -36.15 -21.31 49.55
C ALA A 123 -37.50 -21.78 50.13
N MET A 124 -37.46 -22.97 50.75
CA MET A 124 -38.38 -23.48 51.77
C MET A 124 -39.10 -22.41 52.58
N ILE A 125 -40.44 -22.48 52.72
CA ILE A 125 -41.20 -22.13 53.95
C ILE A 125 -42.49 -22.96 53.99
N GLY A 126 -42.70 -23.71 55.08
CA GLY A 126 -44.03 -24.13 55.58
C GLY A 126 -44.36 -25.61 55.46
#